data_AF-A0A7R9ZXY9-F1
#
_entry.id   AF-A0A7R9ZXY9-F1
#
_cell.length_a   1.000
_cell.length_b   1.000
_cell.length_c   1.000
_cell.angle_alpha   90.00
_cell.angle_beta   90.00
_cell.angle_gamma   90.00
#
_symmetry.space_group_name_H-M   'P 1'
#
loop_
_entity.id
_entity.type
_entity.pdbx_description
1 polymer ?
#
loop_
_entity_poly.entity_id
_entity_poly.type
_entity_poly.pdbx_seq_one_letter_code
_entity_poly.pdbx_strand_id
1 'polypeptide(L)'
;WHDVVALPGRNVGINFWYSWWVRPGQVRLLARRGELHAAFRRVPNASAAGPTGRKLARRGQGAEVVRVFVDATCRLRFDDGATLNFPFEAVAEQLRVAR
;
A
#
# COMPACT_ATOMS: atom_id res chain seq x y z
N TRP A 1 -21.51 17.84 14.09
CA TRP A 1 -22.70 17.15 13.57
C TRP A 1 -22.29 15.73 13.25
N HIS A 2 -22.42 14.90 14.28
CA HIS A 2 -22.12 13.48 14.25
C HIS A 2 -23.39 12.76 13.81
N ASP A 3 -23.32 11.99 12.74
CA ASP A 3 -24.30 10.92 12.53
C ASP A 3 -23.55 9.66 12.10
N VAL A 4 -23.49 8.72 13.05
CA VAL A 4 -23.05 7.36 12.85
C VAL A 4 -24.32 6.55 12.56
N VAL A 5 -24.53 6.20 11.29
CA VAL A 5 -25.51 5.16 10.96
C VAL A 5 -24.79 3.82 11.09
N ALA A 6 -25.00 3.16 12.24
CA ALA A 6 -24.62 1.77 12.44
C ALA A 6 -25.62 0.86 11.72
N LEU A 7 -25.16 0.09 10.74
CA LEU A 7 -25.91 -1.06 10.21
C LEU A 7 -25.39 -2.34 10.87
N PRO A 8 -26.28 -3.25 11.31
CA PRO A 8 -25.89 -4.47 11.98
C PRO A 8 -25.40 -5.50 10.94
N GLY A 9 -24.26 -6.15 11.21
CA GLY A 9 -23.94 -7.45 10.61
C GLY A 9 -22.68 -7.55 9.75
N ARG A 10 -21.94 -6.48 9.49
CA ARG A 10 -20.56 -6.57 8.94
C ARG A 10 -19.71 -5.44 9.49
N ASN A 11 -18.74 -5.75 10.33
CA ASN A 11 -17.65 -4.85 10.68
C ASN A 11 -16.78 -4.59 9.44
N VAL A 12 -17.28 -3.78 8.51
CA VAL A 12 -16.45 -3.06 7.55
C VAL A 12 -16.34 -1.63 8.07
N GLY A 13 -15.71 -1.49 9.24
CA GLY A 13 -15.18 -0.21 9.65
C GLY A 13 -14.17 0.21 8.59
N ILE A 14 -14.53 1.17 7.75
CA ILE A 14 -13.55 1.93 6.98
C ILE A 14 -12.78 2.73 8.03
N ASN A 15 -11.76 2.08 8.58
CA ASN A 15 -10.89 2.64 9.59
C ASN A 15 -10.13 3.81 8.96
N PHE A 16 -10.47 5.03 9.40
CA PHE A 16 -9.73 6.28 9.18
C PHE A 16 -8.31 6.28 9.81
N TRP A 17 -7.71 5.10 10.04
CA TRP A 17 -6.43 4.87 10.73
C TRP A 17 -5.25 4.61 9.77
N TYR A 18 -5.46 4.59 8.44
CA TYR A 18 -4.36 4.36 7.47
C TYR A 18 -3.47 5.58 7.23
N SER A 19 -3.72 6.69 7.92
CA SER A 19 -2.97 7.90 7.71
C SER A 19 -1.62 7.84 8.45
N TRP A 20 -0.52 7.95 7.68
CA TRP A 20 0.82 8.41 8.09
C TRP A 20 1.92 7.42 8.54
N TRP A 21 1.74 6.09 8.48
CA TRP A 21 2.82 5.19 8.92
C TRP A 21 3.90 4.94 7.87
N VAL A 22 3.54 4.84 6.58
CA VAL A 22 4.51 4.73 5.48
C VAL A 22 5.17 6.08 5.25
N ARG A 23 6.50 6.11 5.30
CA ARG A 23 7.31 7.33 5.15
C ARG A 23 8.40 7.12 4.09
N PRO A 24 8.91 8.21 3.48
CA PRO A 24 10.10 8.12 2.65
C PRO A 24 11.23 7.36 3.34
N GLY A 25 11.88 6.44 2.62
CA GLY A 25 12.87 5.52 3.18
C GLY A 25 12.69 4.07 2.73
N GLN A 26 13.36 3.13 3.38
CA GLN A 26 13.36 1.72 2.99
C GLN A 26 12.18 0.98 3.61
N VAL A 27 11.54 0.14 2.80
CA VAL A 27 10.41 -0.70 3.18
C VAL A 27 10.55 -2.12 2.61
N ARG A 28 9.77 -3.06 3.13
CA ARG A 28 9.60 -4.40 2.55
C ARG A 28 8.13 -4.63 2.20
N LEU A 29 7.89 -5.22 1.02
CA LEU A 29 6.55 -5.59 0.57
C LEU A 29 6.06 -6.90 1.18
N LEU A 30 4.74 -7.10 1.23
CA LEU A 30 4.13 -8.37 1.61
C LEU A 30 4.67 -9.55 0.77
N ALA A 31 5.10 -10.62 1.45
CA ALA A 31 5.72 -11.78 0.80
C ALA A 31 4.70 -12.77 0.21
N ARG A 32 3.52 -12.87 0.82
CA ARG A 32 2.48 -13.79 0.38
C ARG A 32 1.67 -13.20 -0.75
N ARG A 33 1.53 -13.95 -1.85
CA ARG A 33 0.81 -13.51 -3.05
C ARG A 33 -0.63 -13.08 -2.75
N GLY A 34 -1.36 -13.84 -1.92
CA GLY A 34 -2.75 -13.55 -1.58
C GLY A 34 -2.91 -12.24 -0.81
N GLU A 35 -2.04 -12.00 0.18
CA GLU A 35 -2.02 -10.77 0.98
C GLU A 35 -1.65 -9.57 0.12
N LEU A 36 -0.60 -9.69 -0.71
CA LEU A 36 -0.20 -8.63 -1.63
C LEU A 36 -1.29 -8.32 -2.66
N HIS A 37 -1.98 -9.34 -3.19
CA HIS A 37 -3.10 -9.13 -4.09
C HIS A 37 -4.27 -8.41 -3.39
N ALA A 38 -4.61 -8.83 -2.17
CA ALA A 38 -5.66 -8.22 -1.37
C ALA A 38 -5.36 -6.75 -0.99
N ALA A 39 -4.08 -6.36 -0.87
CA ALA A 39 -3.68 -4.97 -0.64
C ALA A 39 -4.19 -4.01 -1.72
N PHE A 40 -4.39 -4.49 -2.95
CA PHE A 40 -4.93 -3.70 -4.05
C PHE A 40 -6.45 -3.62 -4.07
N ARG A 41 -7.19 -4.24 -3.13
CA ARG A 41 -8.66 -4.35 -3.18
C ARG A 41 -9.39 -3.03 -3.34
N ARG A 42 -8.83 -1.94 -2.80
CA ARG A 42 -9.43 -0.59 -2.87
C ARG A 42 -8.99 0.21 -4.08
N VAL A 43 -8.00 -0.29 -4.81
CA VAL A 43 -7.40 0.40 -5.94
C VAL A 43 -8.01 -0.16 -7.23
N PRO A 44 -8.67 0.67 -8.05
CA PRO A 44 -9.25 0.22 -9.31
C PRO A 44 -8.20 -0.46 -10.21
N ASN A 45 -8.59 -1.54 -10.90
CA ASN A 45 -7.67 -2.29 -11.77
C ASN A 45 -7.03 -1.43 -12.88
N ALA A 46 -7.76 -0.42 -13.37
CA ALA A 46 -7.27 0.51 -14.39
C ALA A 46 -6.34 1.62 -13.83
N SER A 47 -6.17 1.72 -12.52
CA SER A 47 -5.32 2.74 -11.91
C SER A 47 -3.84 2.41 -12.07
N ALA A 48 -3.00 3.45 -12.16
CA ALA A 48 -1.54 3.31 -12.09
C ALA A 48 -1.07 2.63 -10.79
N ALA A 49 -1.88 2.63 -9.73
CA ALA A 49 -1.65 1.91 -8.48
C ALA A 49 -2.32 0.51 -8.44
N GLY A 50 -3.10 0.12 -9.44
CA GLY A 50 -3.81 -1.18 -9.49
C GLY A 50 -2.90 -2.40 -9.61
N PRO A 51 -3.44 -3.62 -9.44
CA PRO A 51 -2.67 -4.85 -9.50
C PRO A 51 -2.26 -5.18 -10.94
N THR A 52 -0.97 -5.41 -11.15
CA THR A 52 -0.43 -5.91 -12.43
C THR A 52 0.52 -7.07 -12.16
N GLY A 53 0.76 -7.93 -13.15
CA GLY A 53 1.72 -9.03 -13.03
C GLY A 53 3.10 -8.57 -12.56
N ARG A 54 3.57 -7.43 -13.09
CA ARG A 54 4.84 -6.80 -12.69
C ARG A 54 4.87 -6.41 -11.21
N LYS A 55 3.76 -5.91 -10.64
CA LYS A 55 3.70 -5.54 -9.22
C LYS A 55 3.59 -6.75 -8.31
N LEU A 56 2.80 -7.75 -8.69
CA LEU A 56 2.66 -9.00 -7.93
C LEU A 56 3.97 -9.80 -7.91
N ALA A 57 4.83 -9.63 -8.91
CA ALA A 57 6.18 -10.20 -8.94
C ALA A 57 7.13 -9.57 -7.89
N ARG A 58 6.81 -8.39 -7.35
CA ARG A 58 7.62 -7.69 -6.33
C ARG A 58 7.37 -8.17 -4.89
N ARG A 59 6.57 -9.22 -4.69
CA ARG A 59 6.28 -9.76 -3.36
C ARG A 59 7.54 -10.01 -2.54
N GLY A 60 7.54 -9.59 -1.28
CA GLY A 60 8.65 -9.79 -0.34
C GLY A 60 9.90 -8.96 -0.62
N GLN A 61 9.97 -8.23 -1.74
CA GLN A 61 11.14 -7.44 -2.10
C GLN A 61 11.23 -6.17 -1.24
N GLY A 62 12.46 -5.76 -0.98
CA GLY A 62 12.77 -4.43 -0.46
C GLY A 62 12.62 -3.37 -1.54
N ALA A 63 12.24 -2.16 -1.14
CA ALA A 63 12.18 -1.01 -2.01
C ALA A 63 12.32 0.29 -1.22
N GLU A 64 12.65 1.37 -1.93
CA GLU A 64 12.68 2.72 -1.39
C GLU A 64 11.38 3.45 -1.69
N VAL A 65 10.69 3.94 -0.66
CA VAL A 65 9.62 4.93 -0.78
C VAL A 65 10.24 6.26 -1.18
N VAL A 66 10.06 6.65 -2.44
CA VAL A 66 10.56 7.93 -2.97
C VAL A 66 9.49 9.02 -2.96
N ARG A 67 8.20 8.65 -2.86
CA ARG A 67 7.08 9.59 -2.73
C ARG A 67 5.89 8.96 -2.04
N VAL A 68 5.22 9.74 -1.20
CA VAL A 68 3.95 9.40 -0.56
C VAL A 68 2.85 10.28 -1.18
N PHE A 69 1.68 9.72 -1.43
CA PHE A 69 0.53 10.41 -2.01
C PHE A 69 -0.62 10.50 -1.01
N VAL A 70 -1.50 11.48 -1.21
CA VAL A 70 -2.66 11.74 -0.33
C VAL A 70 -3.74 10.65 -0.40
N ASP A 71 -3.72 9.80 -1.44
CA ASP A 71 -4.66 8.70 -1.67
C ASP A 71 -4.23 7.39 -0.99
N ALA A 72 -3.35 7.48 0.01
CA ALA A 72 -2.73 6.36 0.70
C ALA A 72 -1.96 5.41 -0.24
N THR A 73 -1.41 5.92 -1.34
CA THR A 73 -0.45 5.19 -2.16
C THR A 73 0.96 5.77 -2.03
N CYS A 74 1.96 5.00 -2.37
CA CYS A 74 3.36 5.42 -2.40
C CYS A 74 4.01 4.98 -3.71
N ARG A 75 5.01 5.75 -4.14
CA ARG A 75 5.90 5.39 -5.24
C ARG A 75 7.13 4.71 -4.67
N LEU A 76 7.38 3.49 -5.11
CA LEU A 76 8.51 2.68 -4.71
C LEU A 76 9.54 2.59 -5.84
N ARG A 77 10.82 2.73 -5.49
CA ARG A 77 11.97 2.44 -6.36
C ARG A 77 12.63 1.14 -5.91
N PHE A 78 12.77 0.20 -6.82
CA PHE A 78 13.42 -1.09 -6.60
C PHE A 78 14.88 -1.06 -7.06
N ASP A 79 15.67 -2.05 -6.65
CA ASP A 79 17.10 -2.16 -6.98
C ASP A 79 17.37 -2.26 -8.48
N ASP A 80 16.43 -2.79 -9.26
CA ASP A 80 16.51 -2.83 -10.72
C ASP A 80 16.14 -1.50 -11.40
N GLY A 81 16.03 -0.41 -10.62
CA GLY A 81 15.67 0.92 -11.09
C GLY A 81 14.18 1.09 -11.42
N ALA A 82 13.38 0.03 -11.38
CA ALA A 82 11.95 0.13 -11.64
C ALA A 82 11.27 1.01 -10.60
N THR A 83 10.35 1.85 -11.06
CA THR A 83 9.53 2.70 -10.20
C THR A 83 8.06 2.38 -10.39
N LEU A 84 7.36 2.03 -9.31
CA LEU A 84 5.98 1.55 -9.34
C LEU A 84 5.18 2.11 -8.16
N ASN A 85 3.89 2.36 -8.36
CA ASN A 85 3.01 2.82 -7.28
C ASN A 85 2.32 1.63 -6.59
N PHE A 86 2.30 1.65 -5.26
CA PHE A 86 1.69 0.64 -4.40
C PHE A 86 0.77 1.30 -3.35
N PRO A 87 -0.36 0.68 -3.00
CA PRO A 87 -1.13 1.06 -1.82
C PRO A 87 -0.30 0.81 -0.55
N PHE A 88 -0.51 1.60 0.51
CA PHE A 88 0.21 1.40 1.78
C PHE A 88 0.01 -0.01 2.35
N GLU A 89 -1.14 -0.61 2.11
CA GLU A 89 -1.47 -1.97 2.51
C GLU A 89 -0.57 -3.04 1.89
N ALA A 90 0.18 -2.71 0.82
CA ALA A 90 1.15 -3.62 0.23
C ALA A 90 2.50 -3.64 0.99
N VAL A 91 2.73 -2.64 1.84
CA VAL A 91 3.93 -2.51 2.65
C VAL A 91 3.77 -3.37 3.91
N ALA A 92 4.66 -4.34 4.08
CA ALA A 92 4.68 -5.21 5.25
C ALA A 92 5.29 -4.49 6.46
N GLU A 93 6.38 -3.76 6.24
CA GLU A 93 7.09 -3.03 7.30
C GLU A 93 7.95 -1.89 6.73
N GLN A 94 8.20 -0.89 7.59
CA GLN A 94 9.17 0.17 7.34
C GLN A 94 10.50 -0.23 7.96
N LEU A 95 11.53 -0.41 7.12
CA LEU A 95 12.87 -0.82 7.53
C LEU A 95 13.72 0.36 8.00
N ARG A 96 13.59 1.50 7.31
CA ARG A 96 14.32 2.73 7.61
C ARG A 96 13.55 3.95 7.15
N VAL A 97 13.59 5.04 7.91
CA VAL A 97 13.07 6.35 7.50
C VAL A 97 14.23 7.21 6.95
N ALA A 98 14.00 7.91 5.85
CA ALA A 98 14.96 8.90 5.34
C ALA A 98 15.13 10.04 6.35
N ARG A 99 16.36 10.54 6.52
CA ARG A 99 16.64 11.69 7.39
C ARG A 99 16.20 12.98 6.72
#